data_AF-A0A6P7FFE3-F1
#
_entry.id   AF-A0A6P7FFE3-F1
#
_cell.length_a   1.000
_cell.length_b   1.000
_cell.length_c   1.000
_cell.angle_alpha   90.00
_cell.angle_beta   90.00
_cell.angle_gamma   90.00
#
_symmetry.space_group_name_H-M   'P 1'
#
loop_
_entity.id
_entity.type
_entity.pdbx_description
1 polymer ?
#
loop_
_entity_poly.entity_id
_entity_poly.type
_entity_poly.pdbx_seq_one_letter_code
_entity_poly.pdbx_strand_id
1 'polypeptide(L)'
;MTCEISRFMMIARLFLVLCVVSSAWALCPTKCTCFLDYKGRNAVVCKDGGMVGPLNLNNVSLDTEVIKITAPDDNMNSLTMSPVFQSYKQLEEIHITKSNIPQLGMHFFYGLNKLDVLNLSQNNITQPLDHNFRGLSHLKELYLDDNRIISLPSGTFRYLHGLKLLSIQRNRIEELTPRIFLEISKLRMLKLSGNNLRELHPEVFKDIQELTYLECRGCALTTLNNEIYHLLPDLIHLDLGKNEIKNISQNDFQNLQSLRHLKLDSNMLYSIDISTFSSQAALRKLSLSNNKIKKISPGSFSENHNLTELDVSYNRVDDMSFLEPLYDILEKLDLSGNHLRTELLTALINLNSLKELKLADCGLAQINAEVIPKSVSVLDLSENYLSSLNKNILPPNLTTLDISGNRFRGLEEDILLYLDNTQNIKLGHNLWSCDLCHIVPMLERTNKSAVFRDVTCSAPYIFKGKKLEKIQRNELTWCSSASYTASDANFFSLGEDGKVGIIAASTSVFLLLLTAFAIIGALCYANRHAARYYTHEDKIATIEGESIFASNHSPLFCDGELNFKFPLDMEEKKISIATIDEIKKEHAITNGT
;
A
#
# COMPACT_ATOMS: atom_id res chain seq x y z
N MET A 1 65.17 22.07 -56.71
CA MET A 1 64.15 22.81 -55.95
C MET A 1 62.79 22.09 -55.85
N THR A 2 62.70 20.79 -56.13
CA THR A 2 61.42 20.04 -56.19
C THR A 2 61.26 18.98 -55.10
N CYS A 3 62.18 18.89 -54.14
CA CYS A 3 62.12 17.87 -53.06
C CYS A 3 61.72 18.44 -51.68
N GLU A 4 61.76 19.76 -51.47
CA GLU A 4 61.38 20.38 -50.19
C GLU A 4 59.90 20.76 -50.09
N ILE A 5 59.21 20.98 -51.22
CA ILE A 5 57.80 21.39 -51.23
C ILE A 5 56.86 20.21 -50.91
N SER A 6 57.25 18.97 -51.27
CA SER A 6 56.46 17.77 -51.00
C SER A 6 56.45 17.38 -49.50
N ARG A 7 57.58 17.56 -48.79
CA ARG A 7 57.64 17.36 -47.32
C ARG A 7 56.83 18.42 -46.57
N PHE A 8 56.84 19.67 -47.02
CA PHE A 8 56.07 20.73 -46.39
C PHE A 8 54.54 20.55 -46.56
N MET A 9 54.08 20.09 -47.72
CA MET A 9 52.65 19.81 -47.95
C MET A 9 52.15 18.56 -47.22
N MET A 10 53.00 17.54 -47.02
CA MET A 10 52.62 16.34 -46.27
C MET A 10 52.58 16.61 -44.76
N ILE A 11 53.50 17.43 -44.23
CA ILE A 11 53.49 17.88 -42.84
C ILE A 11 52.30 18.85 -42.60
N ALA A 12 51.98 19.74 -43.54
CA ALA A 12 50.80 20.61 -43.43
C ALA A 12 49.47 19.83 -43.48
N ARG A 13 49.38 18.74 -44.24
CA ARG A 13 48.20 17.84 -44.23
C ARG A 13 48.15 16.96 -42.98
N LEU A 14 49.30 16.53 -42.43
CA LEU A 14 49.32 15.84 -41.13
C LEU A 14 48.94 16.79 -40.00
N PHE A 15 49.36 18.07 -40.04
CA PHE A 15 48.94 19.10 -39.09
C PHE A 15 47.47 19.50 -39.26
N LEU A 16 46.91 19.50 -40.47
CA LEU A 16 45.47 19.73 -40.68
C LEU A 16 44.64 18.53 -40.20
N VAL A 17 45.10 17.29 -40.39
CA VAL A 17 44.43 16.10 -39.85
C VAL A 17 44.63 15.98 -38.33
N LEU A 18 45.77 16.41 -37.79
CA LEU A 18 46.02 16.50 -36.34
C LEU A 18 45.29 17.69 -35.69
N CYS A 19 45.03 18.79 -36.39
CA CYS A 19 44.17 19.89 -35.92
C CYS A 19 42.67 19.56 -36.03
N VAL A 20 42.27 18.65 -36.94
CA VAL A 20 40.90 18.11 -36.96
C VAL A 20 40.69 17.06 -35.85
N VAL A 21 41.78 16.50 -35.31
CA VAL A 21 41.74 15.48 -34.24
C VAL A 21 42.17 16.03 -32.86
N SER A 22 42.58 17.30 -32.77
CA SER A 22 42.89 17.95 -31.49
C SER A 22 42.16 19.28 -31.32
N SER A 23 40.96 19.18 -30.73
CA SER A 23 40.30 20.15 -29.83
C SER A 23 38.78 20.33 -30.06
N ALA A 24 38.05 19.24 -30.27
CA ALA A 24 36.66 19.17 -29.78
C ALA A 24 36.60 18.49 -28.40
N TRP A 25 37.64 18.73 -27.57
CA TRP A 25 37.67 18.31 -26.18
C TRP A 25 36.74 19.22 -25.39
N ALA A 26 35.48 18.81 -25.41
CA ALA A 26 34.37 19.09 -24.51
C ALA A 26 34.48 20.37 -23.65
N LEU A 27 33.66 21.35 -24.02
CA LEU A 27 33.06 22.29 -23.07
C LEU A 27 32.28 21.45 -22.03
N CYS A 28 33.00 20.97 -21.03
CA CYS A 28 32.46 20.23 -19.90
C CYS A 28 32.86 20.93 -18.60
N PRO A 29 31.91 21.33 -17.75
CA PRO A 29 32.23 21.93 -16.45
C PRO A 29 33.04 20.96 -15.58
N THR A 30 33.97 21.49 -14.78
CA THR A 30 34.91 20.68 -13.97
C THR A 30 34.23 19.80 -12.91
N LYS A 31 33.02 20.16 -12.47
CA LYS A 31 32.19 19.38 -11.54
C LYS A 31 31.23 18.40 -12.24
N CYS A 32 31.36 18.25 -13.55
CA CYS A 32 30.43 17.49 -14.38
C CYS A 32 31.19 16.57 -15.33
N THR A 33 30.50 15.52 -15.76
CA THR A 33 30.96 14.58 -16.79
C THR A 33 30.09 14.73 -18.02
N CYS A 34 30.72 14.83 -19.19
CA CYS A 34 30.03 15.00 -20.47
C CYS A 34 30.32 13.81 -21.37
N PHE A 35 29.29 13.21 -21.95
CA PHE A 35 29.39 11.99 -22.73
C PHE A 35 28.18 11.84 -23.67
N LEU A 36 28.25 10.89 -24.61
CA LEU A 36 27.10 10.48 -25.41
C LEU A 36 26.30 9.41 -24.66
N ASP A 37 25.01 9.66 -24.43
CA ASP A 37 24.14 8.67 -23.80
C ASP A 37 23.88 7.46 -24.73
N TYR A 38 23.14 6.46 -24.24
CA TYR A 38 22.82 5.24 -25.00
C TYR A 38 21.95 5.50 -26.25
N LYS A 39 21.36 6.70 -26.39
CA LYS A 39 20.61 7.15 -27.57
C LYS A 39 21.46 8.01 -28.50
N GLY A 40 22.74 8.25 -28.18
CA GLY A 40 23.63 9.09 -28.96
C GLY A 40 23.43 10.60 -28.75
N ARG A 41 22.86 11.01 -27.62
CA ARG A 41 22.65 12.43 -27.27
C ARG A 41 23.78 12.96 -26.40
N ASN A 42 24.14 14.22 -26.56
CA ASN A 42 25.10 14.91 -25.69
C ASN A 42 24.48 15.11 -24.31
N ALA A 43 25.05 14.41 -23.33
CA ALA A 43 24.61 14.45 -21.94
C ALA A 43 25.66 15.11 -21.06
N VAL A 44 25.20 15.95 -20.14
CA VAL A 44 26.01 16.54 -19.06
C VAL A 44 25.44 16.08 -17.73
N VAL A 45 26.28 15.45 -16.92
CA VAL A 45 25.91 14.89 -15.62
C VAL A 45 26.83 15.44 -14.52
N CYS A 46 26.26 16.15 -13.56
CA CYS A 46 26.93 16.69 -12.39
C CYS A 46 26.41 15.96 -11.15
N LYS A 47 27.26 15.18 -10.48
CA LYS A 47 26.85 14.30 -9.37
C LYS A 47 27.60 14.53 -8.06
N ASP A 48 28.67 15.31 -8.08
CA ASP A 48 29.57 15.46 -6.92
C ASP A 48 28.99 16.33 -5.81
N GLY A 49 27.95 17.12 -6.12
CA GLY A 49 27.28 17.97 -5.15
C GLY A 49 28.04 19.26 -4.81
N GLY A 50 27.60 19.94 -3.75
CA GLY A 50 28.23 21.17 -3.23
C GLY A 50 28.22 22.34 -4.22
N MET A 51 27.28 22.38 -5.17
CA MET A 51 27.05 23.56 -6.00
C MET A 51 26.21 24.57 -5.21
N VAL A 52 26.63 25.83 -5.17
CA VAL A 52 25.98 26.89 -4.38
C VAL A 52 25.72 28.12 -5.26
N GLY A 53 24.54 28.73 -5.08
CA GLY A 53 24.17 29.98 -5.73
C GLY A 53 23.34 29.77 -7.00
N PRO A 54 23.33 30.74 -7.93
CA PRO A 54 22.57 30.60 -9.17
C PRO A 54 23.13 29.44 -9.99
N LEU A 55 22.22 28.61 -10.52
CA LEU A 55 22.62 27.54 -11.43
C LEU A 55 23.41 28.16 -12.60
N ASN A 56 24.66 27.71 -12.75
CA ASN A 56 25.58 28.20 -13.76
C ASN A 56 25.94 27.07 -14.73
N LEU A 57 25.67 27.30 -16.01
CA LEU A 57 25.97 26.36 -17.10
C LEU A 57 27.10 26.88 -18.00
N ASN A 58 27.92 27.82 -17.52
CA ASN A 58 29.11 28.28 -18.22
C ASN A 58 29.98 27.06 -18.58
N ASN A 59 30.42 27.01 -19.84
CA ASN A 59 31.16 25.90 -20.42
C ASN A 59 30.35 24.60 -20.58
N VAL A 60 29.01 24.64 -20.59
CA VAL A 60 28.18 23.57 -21.15
C VAL A 60 27.90 23.88 -22.61
N SER A 61 28.06 22.88 -23.48
CA SER A 61 27.85 23.05 -24.92
C SER A 61 26.38 23.33 -25.28
N LEU A 62 26.12 24.20 -26.28
CA LEU A 62 24.77 24.60 -26.68
C LEU A 62 23.98 23.51 -27.42
N ASP A 63 24.68 22.49 -27.91
CA ASP A 63 24.11 21.28 -28.52
C ASP A 63 23.82 20.18 -27.48
N THR A 64 23.96 20.46 -26.18
CA THR A 64 23.56 19.53 -25.12
C THR A 64 22.06 19.27 -25.17
N GLU A 65 21.66 18.00 -25.27
CA GLU A 65 20.25 17.59 -25.21
C GLU A 65 19.82 17.09 -23.82
N VAL A 66 20.76 16.64 -22.98
CA VAL A 66 20.45 16.08 -21.66
C VAL A 66 21.29 16.74 -20.56
N ILE A 67 20.63 17.31 -19.56
CA ILE A 67 21.30 17.86 -18.37
C ILE A 67 20.79 17.13 -17.12
N LYS A 68 21.71 16.58 -16.32
CA LYS A 68 21.41 15.95 -15.03
C LYS A 68 22.28 16.55 -13.93
N ILE A 69 21.66 17.22 -12.98
CA ILE A 69 22.31 17.84 -11.83
C ILE A 69 21.72 17.19 -10.60
N THR A 70 22.59 16.55 -9.82
CA THR A 70 22.24 15.86 -8.59
C THR A 70 23.37 15.99 -7.57
N ALA A 71 23.18 15.39 -6.40
CA ALA A 71 24.16 15.40 -5.32
C ALA A 71 23.97 14.16 -4.42
N PRO A 72 25.01 13.71 -3.71
CA PRO A 72 24.84 12.75 -2.62
C PRO A 72 24.22 13.43 -1.39
N ASP A 73 23.66 12.63 -0.47
CA ASP A 73 22.90 13.14 0.69
C ASP A 73 23.77 13.91 1.69
N ASP A 74 25.07 13.63 1.73
CA ASP A 74 26.07 14.28 2.57
C ASP A 74 26.64 15.59 1.96
N ASN A 75 26.40 15.86 0.68
CA ASN A 75 26.92 17.05 -0.03
C ASN A 75 25.88 17.67 -0.98
N MET A 76 24.65 17.86 -0.52
CA MET A 76 23.56 18.41 -1.34
C MET A 76 23.89 19.77 -1.97
N ASN A 77 23.37 20.03 -3.18
CA ASN A 77 23.49 21.37 -3.77
C ASN A 77 22.56 22.36 -3.06
N SER A 78 22.89 23.65 -3.13
CA SER A 78 22.06 24.76 -2.68
C SER A 78 21.90 25.75 -3.83
N LEU A 79 21.01 25.43 -4.76
CA LEU A 79 20.84 26.16 -6.00
C LEU A 79 19.67 27.15 -5.96
N THR A 80 19.87 28.30 -6.60
CA THR A 80 18.81 29.23 -6.97
C THR A 80 18.58 29.19 -8.48
N MET A 81 17.32 29.30 -8.88
CA MET A 81 16.93 29.18 -10.28
C MET A 81 16.99 30.54 -10.99
N SER A 82 18.01 30.76 -11.82
CA SER A 82 18.16 31.88 -12.77
C SER A 82 17.93 31.45 -14.23
N PRO A 83 17.40 32.29 -15.14
CA PRO A 83 16.99 31.90 -16.50
C PRO A 83 18.18 31.61 -17.45
N VAL A 84 18.95 30.56 -17.16
CA VAL A 84 20.16 30.16 -17.88
C VAL A 84 19.90 29.20 -19.04
N PHE A 85 18.73 28.55 -19.06
CA PHE A 85 18.41 27.57 -20.08
C PHE A 85 17.97 28.17 -21.43
N GLN A 86 17.74 29.48 -21.50
CA GLN A 86 17.18 30.13 -22.69
C GLN A 86 18.01 29.89 -23.96
N SER A 87 19.33 29.75 -23.84
CA SER A 87 20.25 29.51 -24.97
C SER A 87 20.32 28.05 -25.42
N TYR A 88 19.87 27.09 -24.58
CA TYR A 88 20.04 25.66 -24.80
C TYR A 88 18.83 25.04 -25.51
N LYS A 89 18.63 25.44 -26.77
CA LYS A 89 17.42 25.07 -27.55
C LYS A 89 17.31 23.59 -27.92
N GLN A 90 18.39 22.82 -27.78
CA GLN A 90 18.40 21.39 -28.08
C GLN A 90 18.02 20.52 -26.88
N LEU A 91 17.78 21.10 -25.68
CA LEU A 91 17.44 20.31 -24.50
C LEU A 91 16.15 19.53 -24.67
N GLU A 92 16.26 18.23 -24.45
CA GLU A 92 15.18 17.24 -24.44
C GLU A 92 14.89 16.76 -23.01
N GLU A 93 15.90 16.66 -22.15
CA GLU A 93 15.75 16.17 -20.77
C GLU A 93 16.52 17.05 -19.78
N ILE A 94 15.82 17.52 -18.75
CA ILE A 94 16.41 18.24 -17.62
C ILE A 94 16.05 17.51 -16.33
N HIS A 95 17.07 17.09 -15.58
CA HIS A 95 16.94 16.55 -14.24
C HIS A 95 17.73 17.44 -13.28
N ILE A 96 17.05 18.08 -12.33
CA ILE A 96 17.70 18.83 -11.25
C ILE A 96 17.12 18.31 -9.95
N THR A 97 17.82 17.37 -9.31
CA THR A 97 17.40 16.70 -8.08
C THR A 97 18.38 16.96 -6.95
N LYS A 98 17.98 16.73 -5.70
CA LYS A 98 18.83 16.89 -4.51
C LYS A 98 19.60 18.22 -4.47
N SER A 99 18.91 19.31 -4.85
CA SER A 99 19.56 20.61 -5.08
C SER A 99 18.99 21.75 -4.24
N ASN A 100 18.19 21.42 -3.23
CA ASN A 100 17.58 22.34 -2.26
C ASN A 100 16.88 23.56 -2.87
N ILE A 101 16.37 23.44 -4.11
CA ILE A 101 15.71 24.56 -4.80
C ILE A 101 14.44 24.95 -4.02
N PRO A 102 14.33 26.19 -3.50
CA PRO A 102 13.17 26.60 -2.71
C PRO A 102 11.99 27.06 -3.57
N GLN A 103 12.27 27.64 -4.74
CA GLN A 103 11.27 28.18 -5.66
C GLN A 103 11.77 28.15 -7.10
N LEU A 104 10.83 28.11 -8.05
CA LEU A 104 11.11 28.22 -9.47
C LEU A 104 11.05 29.69 -9.90
N GLY A 105 12.04 30.13 -10.68
CA GLY A 105 12.09 31.49 -11.20
C GLY A 105 11.04 31.75 -12.30
N MET A 106 10.74 33.02 -12.56
CA MET A 106 9.83 33.39 -13.66
C MET A 106 10.44 33.05 -15.01
N HIS A 107 9.64 32.46 -15.92
CA HIS A 107 10.03 32.14 -17.30
C HIS A 107 11.32 31.32 -17.41
N PHE A 108 11.62 30.52 -16.39
CA PHE A 108 12.91 29.86 -16.24
C PHE A 108 13.20 28.88 -17.38
N PHE A 109 12.19 28.17 -17.86
CA PHE A 109 12.28 27.20 -18.96
C PHE A 109 11.77 27.77 -20.30
N TYR A 110 11.66 29.09 -20.42
CA TYR A 110 11.05 29.71 -21.58
C TYR A 110 11.80 29.41 -22.87
N GLY A 111 11.07 28.94 -23.88
CA GLY A 111 11.58 28.65 -25.22
C GLY A 111 12.37 27.35 -25.33
N LEU A 112 12.24 26.42 -24.37
CA LEU A 112 12.72 25.04 -24.47
C LEU A 112 11.68 24.16 -25.19
N ASN A 113 11.51 24.39 -26.49
CA ASN A 113 10.43 23.77 -27.26
C ASN A 113 10.65 22.28 -27.56
N LYS A 114 11.83 21.73 -27.29
CA LYS A 114 12.16 20.31 -27.46
C LYS A 114 12.15 19.51 -26.16
N LEU A 115 11.92 20.18 -25.02
CA LEU A 115 11.98 19.53 -23.73
C LEU A 115 10.83 18.54 -23.59
N ASP A 116 11.17 17.27 -23.46
CA ASP A 116 10.25 16.15 -23.29
C ASP A 116 10.10 15.79 -21.81
N VAL A 117 11.19 15.85 -21.04
CA VAL A 117 11.22 15.43 -19.63
C VAL A 117 11.80 16.54 -18.75
N LEU A 118 11.04 16.93 -17.73
CA LEU A 118 11.48 17.84 -16.67
C LEU A 118 11.31 17.16 -15.32
N ASN A 119 12.43 16.85 -14.67
CA ASN A 119 12.46 16.26 -13.35
C ASN A 119 13.08 17.23 -12.33
N LEU A 120 12.26 17.68 -11.41
CA LEU A 120 12.60 18.59 -10.31
C LEU A 120 12.34 17.93 -8.94
N SER A 121 12.33 16.60 -8.90
CA SER A 121 12.10 15.83 -7.68
C SER A 121 13.21 16.02 -6.64
N GLN A 122 12.91 15.75 -5.37
CA GLN A 122 13.87 15.81 -4.26
C GLN A 122 14.48 17.21 -4.12
N ASN A 123 13.64 18.26 -4.12
CA ASN A 123 14.03 19.63 -3.84
C ASN A 123 13.17 20.19 -2.69
N ASN A 124 13.19 21.51 -2.49
CA ASN A 124 12.42 22.19 -1.44
C ASN A 124 11.34 23.11 -2.02
N ILE A 125 10.82 22.80 -3.22
CA ILE A 125 9.84 23.64 -3.91
C ILE A 125 8.55 23.66 -3.09
N THR A 126 8.06 24.86 -2.76
CA THR A 126 6.84 25.03 -1.94
C THR A 126 5.60 25.40 -2.75
N GLN A 127 5.77 26.13 -3.85
CA GLN A 127 4.65 26.62 -4.66
C GLN A 127 5.07 26.82 -6.12
N PRO A 128 4.80 25.85 -7.00
CA PRO A 128 4.87 26.05 -8.44
C PRO A 128 3.76 26.99 -8.92
N LEU A 129 4.09 27.85 -9.88
CA LEU A 129 3.16 28.78 -10.52
C LEU A 129 3.14 28.57 -12.04
N ASP A 130 2.05 28.97 -12.68
CA ASP A 130 1.82 28.79 -14.11
C ASP A 130 2.95 29.35 -14.99
N HIS A 131 3.45 30.56 -14.66
CA HIS A 131 4.51 31.22 -15.41
C HIS A 131 5.87 30.52 -15.30
N ASN A 132 6.06 29.60 -14.36
CA ASN A 132 7.29 28.79 -14.28
C ASN A 132 7.37 27.81 -15.46
N PHE A 133 6.23 27.34 -15.96
CA PHE A 133 6.11 26.34 -17.02
C PHE A 133 5.80 26.93 -18.40
N ARG A 134 5.72 28.25 -18.51
CA ARG A 134 5.40 28.92 -19.77
C ARG A 134 6.44 28.60 -20.85
N GLY A 135 5.97 28.17 -22.01
CA GLY A 135 6.79 27.82 -23.17
C GLY A 135 7.17 26.34 -23.28
N LEU A 136 6.73 25.50 -22.33
CA LEU A 136 6.97 24.06 -22.32
C LEU A 136 5.83 23.26 -22.98
N SER A 137 5.35 23.69 -24.15
CA SER A 137 4.19 23.09 -24.81
C SER A 137 4.38 21.66 -25.30
N HIS A 138 5.63 21.22 -25.48
CA HIS A 138 5.99 19.86 -25.91
C HIS A 138 6.33 18.92 -24.76
N LEU A 139 6.39 19.43 -23.52
CA LEU A 139 6.74 18.64 -22.35
C LEU A 139 5.78 17.48 -22.18
N LYS A 140 6.31 16.27 -22.08
CA LYS A 140 5.55 15.02 -21.93
C LYS A 140 5.51 14.56 -20.48
N GLU A 141 6.60 14.76 -19.73
CA GLU A 141 6.75 14.26 -18.37
C GLU A 141 7.24 15.35 -17.43
N LEU A 142 6.49 15.56 -16.34
CA LEU A 142 6.85 16.46 -15.26
C LEU A 142 6.88 15.71 -13.93
N TYR A 143 8.04 15.72 -13.28
CA TYR A 143 8.25 15.13 -11.96
C TYR A 143 8.56 16.23 -10.95
N LEU A 144 7.74 16.31 -9.91
CA LEU A 144 7.84 17.23 -8.77
C LEU A 144 7.79 16.46 -7.44
N ASP A 145 8.13 15.17 -7.47
CA ASP A 145 8.08 14.28 -6.31
C ASP A 145 9.04 14.73 -5.20
N ASP A 146 8.74 14.38 -3.94
CA ASP A 146 9.63 14.66 -2.80
C ASP A 146 10.01 16.15 -2.71
N ASN A 147 9.01 17.03 -2.82
CA ASN A 147 9.15 18.46 -2.59
C ASN A 147 8.36 18.86 -1.33
N ARG A 148 8.12 20.16 -1.14
CA ARG A 148 7.36 20.71 -0.02
C ARG A 148 6.12 21.44 -0.52
N ILE A 149 5.53 20.98 -1.62
CA ILE A 149 4.40 21.66 -2.25
C ILE A 149 3.19 21.54 -1.34
N ILE A 150 2.63 22.70 -0.95
CA ILE A 150 1.46 22.77 -0.06
C ILE A 150 0.19 23.02 -0.87
N SER A 151 0.26 23.92 -1.86
CA SER A 151 -0.87 24.26 -2.71
C SER A 151 -0.44 24.45 -4.15
N LEU A 152 -1.39 24.20 -5.05
CA LEU A 152 -1.23 24.39 -6.49
C LEU A 152 -2.40 25.25 -6.97
N PRO A 153 -2.17 26.53 -7.33
CA PRO A 153 -3.22 27.40 -7.85
C PRO A 153 -3.86 26.86 -9.13
N SER A 154 -5.09 27.28 -9.42
CA SER A 154 -5.79 26.93 -10.67
C SER A 154 -4.93 27.23 -11.90
N GLY A 155 -4.89 26.31 -12.85
CA GLY A 155 -4.13 26.47 -14.09
C GLY A 155 -2.60 26.49 -13.92
N THR A 156 -2.04 26.01 -12.79
CA THR A 156 -0.58 25.91 -12.61
C THR A 156 0.11 25.19 -13.78
N PHE A 157 -0.55 24.23 -14.43
CA PHE A 157 0.03 23.46 -15.53
C PHE A 157 -0.48 23.86 -16.92
N ARG A 158 -1.24 24.95 -17.06
CA ARG A 158 -2.00 25.29 -18.28
C ARG A 158 -1.21 25.34 -19.58
N TYR A 159 0.08 25.68 -19.51
CA TYR A 159 0.94 25.78 -20.70
C TYR A 159 1.54 24.44 -21.17
N LEU A 160 1.31 23.35 -20.43
CA LEU A 160 1.88 22.03 -20.69
C LEU A 160 0.95 21.17 -21.57
N HIS A 161 0.53 21.69 -22.72
CA HIS A 161 -0.48 21.05 -23.59
C HIS A 161 -0.10 19.63 -24.09
N GLY A 162 1.19 19.30 -24.09
CA GLY A 162 1.72 17.99 -24.46
C GLY A 162 1.84 16.99 -23.30
N LEU A 163 1.50 17.39 -22.07
CA LEU A 163 1.80 16.62 -20.86
C LEU A 163 1.03 15.31 -20.84
N LYS A 164 1.76 14.21 -20.63
CA LYS A 164 1.21 12.85 -20.53
C LYS A 164 1.36 12.28 -19.14
N LEU A 165 2.41 12.67 -18.42
CA LEU A 165 2.70 12.22 -17.06
C LEU A 165 2.95 13.41 -16.15
N LEU A 166 2.17 13.49 -15.08
CA LEU A 166 2.38 14.42 -13.98
C LEU A 166 2.56 13.63 -12.67
N SER A 167 3.72 13.79 -12.05
CA SER A 167 4.03 13.19 -10.75
C SER A 167 4.29 14.29 -9.71
N ILE A 168 3.46 14.34 -8.69
CA ILE A 168 3.54 15.27 -7.55
C ILE A 168 3.51 14.51 -6.21
N GLN A 169 4.13 13.32 -6.18
CA GLN A 169 4.11 12.43 -5.03
C GLN A 169 4.90 12.97 -3.85
N ARG A 170 4.59 12.49 -2.63
CA ARG A 170 5.35 12.78 -1.40
C ARG A 170 5.57 14.28 -1.22
N ASN A 171 4.49 15.04 -1.38
CA ASN A 171 4.42 16.47 -1.11
C ASN A 171 3.51 16.70 0.13
N ARG A 172 3.02 17.92 0.32
CA ARG A 172 2.16 18.31 1.46
C ARG A 172 0.83 18.89 0.97
N ILE A 173 0.34 18.37 -0.16
CA ILE A 173 -0.88 18.86 -0.77
C ILE A 173 -2.07 18.33 0.02
N GLU A 174 -2.91 19.24 0.51
CA GLU A 174 -4.13 18.91 1.26
C GLU A 174 -5.38 18.93 0.38
N GLU A 175 -5.36 19.64 -0.74
CA GLU A 175 -6.48 19.69 -1.69
C GLU A 175 -5.99 19.96 -3.11
N LEU A 176 -6.74 19.47 -4.10
CA LEU A 176 -6.55 19.85 -5.50
C LEU A 176 -7.53 20.97 -5.85
N THR A 177 -7.01 22.14 -6.19
CA THR A 177 -7.85 23.27 -6.58
C THR A 177 -8.62 22.99 -7.88
N PRO A 178 -9.86 23.49 -8.03
CA PRO A 178 -10.60 23.40 -9.28
C PRO A 178 -9.79 23.96 -10.45
N ARG A 179 -9.90 23.32 -11.62
CA ARG A 179 -9.18 23.70 -12.85
C ARG A 179 -7.65 23.65 -12.73
N ILE A 180 -7.09 22.89 -11.79
CA ILE A 180 -5.63 22.67 -11.74
C ILE A 180 -5.09 22.04 -13.03
N PHE A 181 -5.90 21.19 -13.69
CA PHE A 181 -5.55 20.51 -14.94
C PHE A 181 -6.15 21.16 -16.20
N LEU A 182 -6.48 22.45 -16.12
CA LEU A 182 -6.97 23.21 -17.25
C LEU A 182 -5.96 23.14 -18.42
N GLU A 183 -6.46 22.91 -19.64
CA GLU A 183 -5.69 22.88 -20.90
C GLU A 183 -4.62 21.77 -21.05
N ILE A 184 -4.60 20.76 -20.16
CA ILE A 184 -3.68 19.60 -20.25
C ILE A 184 -4.40 18.27 -20.53
N SER A 185 -5.31 18.27 -21.50
CA SER A 185 -6.21 17.13 -21.80
C SER A 185 -5.54 15.83 -22.24
N LYS A 186 -4.26 15.86 -22.62
CA LYS A 186 -3.46 14.68 -23.02
C LYS A 186 -2.88 13.91 -21.82
N LEU A 187 -3.18 14.31 -20.60
CA LEU A 187 -2.67 13.68 -19.40
C LEU A 187 -3.19 12.25 -19.30
N ARG A 188 -2.27 11.28 -19.26
CA ARG A 188 -2.58 9.84 -19.19
C ARG A 188 -2.23 9.23 -17.84
N MET A 189 -1.28 9.81 -17.14
CA MET A 189 -0.77 9.32 -15.86
C MET A 189 -0.66 10.45 -14.86
N LEU A 190 -1.39 10.32 -13.76
CA LEU A 190 -1.39 11.25 -12.64
C LEU A 190 -0.99 10.52 -11.37
N LYS A 191 0.07 10.99 -10.72
CA LYS A 191 0.58 10.39 -9.48
C LYS A 191 0.55 11.39 -8.33
N LEU A 192 -0.28 11.09 -7.33
CA LEU A 192 -0.58 11.92 -6.16
C LEU A 192 -0.15 11.26 -4.85
N SER A 193 0.39 10.04 -4.90
CA SER A 193 0.72 9.22 -3.74
C SER A 193 1.53 9.95 -2.66
N GLY A 194 1.20 9.74 -1.39
CA GLY A 194 1.92 10.33 -0.25
C GLY A 194 1.64 11.82 0.00
N ASN A 195 0.48 12.32 -0.42
CA ASN A 195 -0.06 13.63 -0.03
C ASN A 195 -1.16 13.45 1.06
N ASN A 196 -1.75 14.52 1.58
CA ASN A 196 -2.78 14.45 2.62
C ASN A 196 -4.13 14.98 2.12
N LEU A 197 -4.60 14.46 0.99
CA LEU A 197 -5.73 15.01 0.24
C LEU A 197 -7.07 14.85 0.96
N ARG A 198 -7.26 13.79 1.76
CA ARG A 198 -8.50 13.41 2.48
C ARG A 198 -9.71 13.08 1.59
N GLU A 199 -9.91 13.82 0.51
CA GLU A 199 -10.92 13.60 -0.52
C GLU A 199 -10.42 14.04 -1.90
N LEU A 200 -11.10 13.58 -2.95
CA LEU A 200 -10.89 14.02 -4.32
C LEU A 200 -12.20 14.62 -4.84
N HIS A 201 -12.15 15.85 -5.36
CA HIS A 201 -13.34 16.53 -5.86
C HIS A 201 -13.54 16.26 -7.38
N PRO A 202 -14.72 15.84 -7.84
CA PRO A 202 -14.98 15.49 -9.25
C PRO A 202 -14.65 16.60 -10.25
N GLU A 203 -14.96 17.85 -9.92
CA GLU A 203 -14.69 19.04 -10.76
C GLU A 203 -13.23 19.16 -11.21
N VAL A 204 -12.27 18.63 -10.44
CA VAL A 204 -10.85 18.68 -10.77
C VAL A 204 -10.50 17.83 -12.00
N PHE A 205 -11.25 16.76 -12.26
CA PHE A 205 -10.91 15.75 -13.27
C PHE A 205 -11.59 15.98 -14.63
N LYS A 206 -12.45 17.00 -14.76
CA LYS A 206 -13.21 17.29 -15.99
C LYS A 206 -12.35 17.51 -17.24
N ASP A 207 -11.16 18.07 -17.05
CA ASP A 207 -10.26 18.46 -18.14
C ASP A 207 -9.33 17.31 -18.60
N ILE A 208 -9.28 16.16 -17.89
CA ILE A 208 -8.30 15.08 -18.11
C ILE A 208 -8.97 13.71 -18.36
N GLN A 209 -9.90 13.68 -19.31
CA GLN A 209 -10.70 12.49 -19.63
C GLN A 209 -9.88 11.34 -20.25
N GLU A 210 -8.71 11.62 -20.84
CA GLU A 210 -7.78 10.59 -21.36
C GLU A 210 -6.95 9.88 -20.26
N LEU A 211 -7.25 10.11 -18.98
CA LEU A 211 -6.48 9.53 -17.89
C LEU A 211 -6.65 8.01 -17.86
N THR A 212 -5.54 7.29 -17.94
CA THR A 212 -5.50 5.82 -17.92
C THR A 212 -4.89 5.27 -16.65
N TYR A 213 -4.18 6.10 -15.88
CA TYR A 213 -3.41 5.69 -14.73
C TYR A 213 -3.49 6.74 -13.62
N LEU A 214 -4.08 6.37 -12.48
CA LEU A 214 -4.22 7.23 -11.31
C LEU A 214 -3.62 6.53 -10.08
N GLU A 215 -2.60 7.15 -9.48
CA GLU A 215 -2.09 6.74 -8.16
C GLU A 215 -2.45 7.78 -7.11
N CYS A 216 -3.18 7.37 -6.07
CA CYS A 216 -3.38 8.15 -4.85
C CYS A 216 -3.17 7.27 -3.62
N ARG A 217 -2.01 6.61 -3.58
CA ARG A 217 -1.64 5.74 -2.46
C ARG A 217 -1.23 6.57 -1.26
N GLY A 218 -1.77 6.31 -0.06
CA GLY A 218 -1.38 7.09 1.11
C GLY A 218 -1.80 8.55 1.03
N CYS A 219 -3.03 8.80 0.56
CA CYS A 219 -3.64 10.12 0.41
C CYS A 219 -4.59 10.49 1.57
N ALA A 220 -4.71 9.62 2.59
CA ALA A 220 -5.68 9.71 3.69
C ALA A 220 -7.16 9.72 3.23
N LEU A 221 -7.47 9.11 2.08
CA LEU A 221 -8.84 9.06 1.56
C LEU A 221 -9.73 8.19 2.46
N THR A 222 -10.90 8.70 2.85
CA THR A 222 -11.84 7.96 3.71
C THR A 222 -13.03 7.37 2.93
N THR A 223 -13.36 7.97 1.78
CA THR A 223 -14.48 7.58 0.91
C THR A 223 -14.06 7.67 -0.57
N LEU A 224 -14.82 7.00 -1.42
CA LEU A 224 -14.72 7.14 -2.87
C LEU A 224 -15.84 8.05 -3.37
N ASN A 225 -15.59 8.79 -4.44
CA ASN A 225 -16.60 9.58 -5.13
C ASN A 225 -16.76 9.04 -6.55
N ASN A 226 -17.89 8.37 -6.77
CA ASN A 226 -18.21 7.71 -8.04
C ASN A 226 -18.34 8.68 -9.23
N GLU A 227 -18.63 9.97 -9.00
CA GLU A 227 -18.69 10.98 -10.06
C GLU A 227 -17.34 11.20 -10.72
N ILE A 228 -16.22 11.03 -9.99
CA ILE A 228 -14.87 11.10 -10.57
C ILE A 228 -14.71 10.04 -11.65
N TYR A 229 -15.15 8.82 -11.36
CA TYR A 229 -14.93 7.68 -12.23
C TYR A 229 -15.88 7.67 -13.43
N HIS A 230 -17.01 8.37 -13.35
CA HIS A 230 -17.81 8.72 -14.53
C HIS A 230 -17.03 9.64 -15.50
N LEU A 231 -16.18 10.52 -14.99
CA LEU A 231 -15.36 11.42 -15.82
C LEU A 231 -14.10 10.75 -16.38
N LEU A 232 -13.70 9.60 -15.84
CA LEU A 232 -12.45 8.90 -16.18
C LEU A 232 -12.69 7.43 -16.62
N PRO A 233 -13.51 7.18 -17.66
CA PRO A 233 -13.91 5.82 -18.05
C PRO A 233 -12.74 4.96 -18.59
N ASP A 234 -11.68 5.61 -19.08
CA ASP A 234 -10.52 4.96 -19.70
C ASP A 234 -9.45 4.50 -18.69
N LEU A 235 -9.72 4.60 -17.38
CA LEU A 235 -8.78 4.13 -16.36
C LEU A 235 -8.50 2.64 -16.50
N ILE A 236 -7.22 2.31 -16.65
CA ILE A 236 -6.67 0.96 -16.72
C ILE A 236 -6.06 0.57 -15.38
N HIS A 237 -5.51 1.54 -14.65
CA HIS A 237 -4.87 1.35 -13.35
C HIS A 237 -5.33 2.38 -12.33
N LEU A 238 -5.75 1.88 -11.18
CA LEU A 238 -6.17 2.68 -10.05
C LEU A 238 -5.48 2.16 -8.78
N ASP A 239 -4.60 2.97 -8.20
CA ASP A 239 -3.92 2.68 -6.94
C ASP A 239 -4.47 3.58 -5.82
N LEU A 240 -5.26 2.99 -4.94
CA LEU A 240 -5.87 3.62 -3.76
C LEU A 240 -5.40 2.93 -2.48
N GLY A 241 -4.24 2.26 -2.51
CA GLY A 241 -3.72 1.57 -1.33
C GLY A 241 -3.30 2.53 -0.22
N LYS A 242 -3.11 2.01 1.00
CA LYS A 242 -2.68 2.79 2.18
C LYS A 242 -3.57 4.01 2.48
N ASN A 243 -4.87 3.92 2.22
CA ASN A 243 -5.85 4.95 2.57
C ASN A 243 -6.69 4.48 3.78
N GLU A 244 -7.77 5.19 4.08
CA GLU A 244 -8.66 4.91 5.22
C GLU A 244 -10.07 4.50 4.77
N ILE A 245 -10.17 3.91 3.56
CA ILE A 245 -11.44 3.54 2.94
C ILE A 245 -12.07 2.39 3.73
N LYS A 246 -13.32 2.57 4.16
CA LYS A 246 -14.06 1.59 4.99
C LYS A 246 -15.00 0.71 4.19
N ASN A 247 -15.65 1.30 3.18
CA ASN A 247 -16.68 0.64 2.38
C ASN A 247 -16.42 0.90 0.90
N ILE A 248 -16.76 -0.08 0.08
CA ILE A 248 -16.82 0.02 -1.37
C ILE A 248 -18.09 -0.67 -1.84
N SER A 249 -18.60 -0.24 -2.99
CA SER A 249 -19.83 -0.71 -3.58
C SER A 249 -19.68 -0.82 -5.09
N GLN A 250 -20.65 -1.47 -5.74
CA GLN A 250 -20.73 -1.55 -7.20
C GLN A 250 -20.68 -0.17 -7.87
N ASN A 251 -21.37 0.82 -7.28
CA ASN A 251 -21.49 2.17 -7.83
C ASN A 251 -20.15 2.90 -7.89
N ASP A 252 -19.22 2.58 -6.98
CA ASP A 252 -17.90 3.21 -6.93
C ASP A 252 -17.05 2.87 -8.15
N PHE A 253 -17.28 1.73 -8.80
CA PHE A 253 -16.47 1.29 -9.93
C PHE A 253 -17.25 1.11 -11.23
N GLN A 254 -18.58 1.27 -11.23
CA GLN A 254 -19.47 0.92 -12.36
C GLN A 254 -19.00 1.41 -13.74
N ASN A 255 -18.44 2.61 -13.83
CA ASN A 255 -17.98 3.21 -15.09
C ASN A 255 -16.56 2.78 -15.52
N LEU A 256 -15.78 2.14 -14.63
CA LEU A 256 -14.40 1.75 -14.88
C LEU A 256 -14.30 0.38 -15.56
N GLN A 257 -14.87 0.25 -16.76
CA GLN A 257 -14.93 -1.02 -17.50
C GLN A 257 -13.57 -1.44 -18.09
N SER A 258 -12.70 -0.47 -18.35
CA SER A 258 -11.32 -0.69 -18.85
C SER A 258 -10.33 -1.08 -17.76
N LEU A 259 -10.75 -1.11 -16.49
CA LEU A 259 -9.88 -1.29 -15.34
C LEU A 259 -9.26 -2.69 -15.35
N ARG A 260 -7.93 -2.75 -15.35
CA ARG A 260 -7.16 -4.01 -15.33
C ARG A 260 -6.47 -4.22 -14.00
N HIS A 261 -6.06 -3.15 -13.33
CA HIS A 261 -5.29 -3.21 -12.10
C HIS A 261 -5.95 -2.31 -11.06
N LEU A 262 -6.44 -2.92 -9.98
CA LEU A 262 -7.02 -2.21 -8.85
C LEU A 262 -6.26 -2.57 -7.58
N LYS A 263 -5.76 -1.56 -6.88
CA LYS A 263 -5.12 -1.73 -5.57
C LYS A 263 -5.91 -0.99 -4.51
N LEU A 264 -6.35 -1.73 -3.52
CA LEU A 264 -7.08 -1.29 -2.33
C LEU A 264 -6.38 -1.84 -1.07
N ASP A 265 -5.13 -2.27 -1.18
CA ASP A 265 -4.35 -2.79 -0.06
C ASP A 265 -4.18 -1.76 1.06
N SER A 266 -4.03 -2.22 2.31
CA SER A 266 -3.80 -1.35 3.46
C SER A 266 -4.89 -0.29 3.64
N ASN A 267 -6.16 -0.69 3.50
CA ASN A 267 -7.33 0.13 3.82
C ASN A 267 -8.06 -0.46 5.05
N MET A 268 -9.32 -0.08 5.26
CA MET A 268 -10.14 -0.48 6.40
C MET A 268 -11.37 -1.29 5.97
N LEU A 269 -11.30 -1.98 4.82
CA LEU A 269 -12.40 -2.74 4.25
C LEU A 269 -12.77 -3.95 5.11
N TYR A 270 -14.07 -4.20 5.30
CA TYR A 270 -14.57 -5.30 6.15
C TYR A 270 -15.20 -6.47 5.37
N SER A 271 -15.82 -6.19 4.23
CA SER A 271 -16.46 -7.21 3.39
C SER A 271 -16.44 -6.81 1.93
N ILE A 272 -16.57 -7.82 1.06
CA ILE A 272 -16.76 -7.65 -0.37
C ILE A 272 -18.10 -8.29 -0.75
N ASP A 273 -19.00 -7.47 -1.29
CA ASP A 273 -20.32 -7.90 -1.73
C ASP A 273 -20.28 -8.44 -3.16
N ILE A 274 -21.25 -9.30 -3.49
CA ILE A 274 -21.32 -10.05 -4.74
C ILE A 274 -21.27 -9.16 -5.99
N SER A 275 -21.82 -7.94 -5.92
CA SER A 275 -21.89 -7.02 -7.06
C SER A 275 -20.73 -6.02 -7.14
N THR A 276 -19.84 -5.97 -6.14
CA THR A 276 -18.80 -4.92 -6.00
C THR A 276 -17.95 -4.76 -7.25
N PHE A 277 -17.53 -5.86 -7.87
CA PHE A 277 -16.65 -5.86 -9.06
C PHE A 277 -17.34 -6.35 -10.34
N SER A 278 -18.67 -6.38 -10.35
CA SER A 278 -19.48 -6.94 -11.46
C SER A 278 -19.30 -6.23 -12.81
N SER A 279 -18.85 -4.97 -12.81
CA SER A 279 -18.66 -4.20 -14.05
C SER A 279 -17.21 -4.22 -14.56
N GLN A 280 -16.28 -4.86 -13.85
CA GLN A 280 -14.85 -4.85 -14.15
C GLN A 280 -14.42 -6.15 -14.88
N ALA A 281 -15.03 -6.46 -16.02
CA ALA A 281 -14.71 -7.67 -16.80
C ALA A 281 -13.25 -7.71 -17.31
N ALA A 282 -12.61 -6.55 -17.44
CA ALA A 282 -11.20 -6.42 -17.84
C ALA A 282 -10.20 -6.60 -16.69
N LEU A 283 -10.68 -6.77 -15.43
CA LEU A 283 -9.82 -6.83 -14.26
C LEU A 283 -8.87 -8.03 -14.33
N ARG A 284 -7.58 -7.77 -14.12
CA ARG A 284 -6.51 -8.77 -14.16
C ARG A 284 -5.82 -8.94 -12.83
N LYS A 285 -5.65 -7.84 -12.09
CA LYS A 285 -4.94 -7.82 -10.81
C LYS A 285 -5.75 -7.06 -9.79
N LEU A 286 -6.04 -7.71 -8.68
CA LEU A 286 -6.75 -7.13 -7.54
C LEU A 286 -5.94 -7.36 -6.26
N SER A 287 -5.57 -6.26 -5.60
CA SER A 287 -4.92 -6.32 -4.29
C SER A 287 -5.85 -5.71 -3.23
N LEU A 288 -6.19 -6.55 -2.26
CA LEU A 288 -7.05 -6.28 -1.11
C LEU A 288 -6.30 -6.56 0.20
N SER A 289 -4.98 -6.73 0.14
CA SER A 289 -4.19 -7.15 1.30
C SER A 289 -4.21 -6.14 2.44
N ASN A 290 -3.91 -6.60 3.66
CA ASN A 290 -3.80 -5.75 4.84
C ASN A 290 -5.07 -4.89 5.08
N ASN A 291 -6.24 -5.52 4.97
CA ASN A 291 -7.53 -4.91 5.29
C ASN A 291 -8.12 -5.62 6.52
N LYS A 292 -9.42 -5.46 6.76
CA LYS A 292 -10.16 -6.17 7.82
C LYS A 292 -11.20 -7.12 7.22
N ILE A 293 -10.96 -7.61 6.00
CA ILE A 293 -11.95 -8.37 5.24
C ILE A 293 -12.16 -9.70 5.94
N LYS A 294 -13.38 -9.91 6.44
CA LYS A 294 -13.81 -11.19 7.00
C LYS A 294 -14.58 -12.01 5.98
N LYS A 295 -15.48 -11.36 5.24
CA LYS A 295 -16.40 -12.02 4.32
C LYS A 295 -16.21 -11.50 2.90
N ILE A 296 -15.98 -12.43 1.98
CA ILE A 296 -16.09 -12.20 0.53
C ILE A 296 -17.26 -13.06 0.07
N SER A 297 -18.28 -12.47 -0.55
CA SER A 297 -19.48 -13.21 -0.91
C SER A 297 -19.17 -14.25 -2.01
N PRO A 298 -19.78 -15.45 -1.98
CA PRO A 298 -19.68 -16.39 -3.09
C PRO A 298 -20.14 -15.71 -4.39
N GLY A 299 -19.41 -15.91 -5.49
CA GLY A 299 -19.70 -15.28 -6.78
C GLY A 299 -19.30 -13.80 -6.90
N SER A 300 -18.60 -13.22 -5.93
CA SER A 300 -18.11 -11.82 -6.03
C SER A 300 -17.20 -11.56 -7.23
N PHE A 301 -16.65 -12.62 -7.82
CA PHE A 301 -15.75 -12.56 -8.98
C PHE A 301 -16.33 -13.23 -10.25
N SER A 302 -17.64 -13.49 -10.30
CA SER A 302 -18.27 -14.20 -11.43
C SER A 302 -18.09 -13.53 -12.78
N GLU A 303 -18.07 -12.20 -12.83
CA GLU A 303 -17.91 -11.42 -14.07
C GLU A 303 -16.44 -11.11 -14.38
N ASN A 304 -15.49 -11.40 -13.47
CA ASN A 304 -14.08 -11.04 -13.61
C ASN A 304 -13.28 -12.14 -14.33
N HIS A 305 -13.69 -12.50 -15.54
CA HIS A 305 -13.13 -13.62 -16.31
C HIS A 305 -11.64 -13.50 -16.69
N ASN A 306 -11.02 -12.34 -16.47
CA ASN A 306 -9.60 -12.09 -16.75
C ASN A 306 -8.74 -11.98 -15.48
N LEU A 307 -9.30 -12.22 -14.29
CA LEU A 307 -8.62 -12.06 -13.02
C LEU A 307 -7.58 -13.18 -12.83
N THR A 308 -6.31 -12.80 -12.96
CA THR A 308 -5.17 -13.73 -12.93
C THR A 308 -4.35 -13.61 -11.64
N GLU A 309 -4.39 -12.45 -10.98
CA GLU A 309 -3.68 -12.24 -9.71
C GLU A 309 -4.65 -11.66 -8.67
N LEU A 310 -4.83 -12.41 -7.57
CA LEU A 310 -5.64 -12.01 -6.42
C LEU A 310 -4.80 -12.06 -5.15
N ASP A 311 -4.69 -10.93 -4.47
CA ASP A 311 -4.02 -10.80 -3.18
C ASP A 311 -5.04 -10.39 -2.12
N VAL A 312 -5.34 -11.30 -1.21
CA VAL A 312 -6.23 -11.11 -0.04
C VAL A 312 -5.46 -11.35 1.26
N SER A 313 -4.14 -11.24 1.22
CA SER A 313 -3.28 -11.50 2.39
C SER A 313 -3.52 -10.51 3.54
N TYR A 314 -3.15 -10.88 4.76
CA TYR A 314 -3.28 -10.08 5.99
C TYR A 314 -4.71 -9.53 6.17
N ASN A 315 -5.69 -10.43 6.06
CA ASN A 315 -7.10 -10.17 6.31
C ASN A 315 -7.62 -11.13 7.39
N ARG A 316 -8.93 -11.36 7.44
CA ARG A 316 -9.60 -12.27 8.38
C ARG A 316 -10.51 -13.25 7.64
N VAL A 317 -10.14 -13.62 6.42
CA VAL A 317 -10.94 -14.46 5.53
C VAL A 317 -11.03 -15.86 6.14
N ASP A 318 -12.27 -16.34 6.36
CA ASP A 318 -12.57 -17.64 6.96
C ASP A 318 -13.44 -18.56 6.07
N ASP A 319 -13.69 -18.16 4.83
CA ASP A 319 -14.41 -18.91 3.79
C ASP A 319 -13.71 -18.76 2.43
N MET A 320 -13.70 -19.81 1.62
CA MET A 320 -13.03 -19.84 0.30
C MET A 320 -14.01 -19.99 -0.88
N SER A 321 -15.32 -20.01 -0.64
CA SER A 321 -16.35 -20.17 -1.69
C SER A 321 -16.25 -19.13 -2.82
N PHE A 322 -15.72 -17.94 -2.53
CA PHE A 322 -15.51 -16.89 -3.52
C PHE A 322 -14.51 -17.25 -4.64
N LEU A 323 -13.70 -18.30 -4.45
CA LEU A 323 -12.73 -18.77 -5.46
C LEU A 323 -13.37 -19.59 -6.58
N GLU A 324 -14.60 -20.07 -6.42
CA GLU A 324 -15.28 -20.94 -7.40
C GLU A 324 -15.27 -20.38 -8.83
N PRO A 325 -15.56 -19.08 -9.07
CA PRO A 325 -15.51 -18.53 -10.43
C PRO A 325 -14.10 -18.43 -11.03
N LEU A 326 -13.05 -18.62 -10.21
CA LEU A 326 -11.66 -18.35 -10.57
C LEU A 326 -10.83 -19.63 -10.80
N TYR A 327 -11.43 -20.81 -10.64
CA TYR A 327 -10.76 -22.12 -10.70
C TYR A 327 -9.86 -22.32 -11.92
N ASP A 328 -10.31 -21.93 -13.11
CA ASP A 328 -9.56 -22.17 -14.35
C ASP A 328 -8.69 -21.00 -14.81
N ILE A 329 -8.78 -19.84 -14.17
CA ILE A 329 -8.13 -18.60 -14.66
C ILE A 329 -7.07 -18.03 -13.71
N LEU A 330 -7.18 -18.31 -12.41
CA LEU A 330 -6.30 -17.69 -11.43
C LEU A 330 -4.88 -18.26 -11.51
N GLU A 331 -3.89 -17.39 -11.70
CA GLU A 331 -2.48 -17.78 -11.80
C GLU A 331 -1.71 -17.52 -10.50
N LYS A 332 -2.10 -16.48 -9.75
CA LYS A 332 -1.46 -16.11 -8.48
C LYS A 332 -2.49 -15.83 -7.41
N LEU A 333 -2.31 -16.48 -6.27
CA LEU A 333 -3.15 -16.31 -5.09
C LEU A 333 -2.27 -16.10 -3.85
N ASP A 334 -2.48 -14.97 -3.20
CA ASP A 334 -1.88 -14.69 -1.89
C ASP A 334 -2.97 -14.66 -0.81
N LEU A 335 -2.88 -15.62 0.11
CA LEU A 335 -3.76 -15.82 1.25
C LEU A 335 -3.02 -15.63 2.58
N SER A 336 -1.75 -15.22 2.53
CA SER A 336 -0.87 -15.13 3.70
C SER A 336 -1.49 -14.29 4.83
N GLY A 337 -1.17 -14.52 6.09
CA GLY A 337 -1.66 -13.70 7.21
C GLY A 337 -3.17 -13.81 7.49
N ASN A 338 -3.88 -14.77 6.88
CA ASN A 338 -5.26 -15.12 7.23
C ASN A 338 -5.26 -16.32 8.18
N HIS A 339 -6.06 -16.31 9.23
CA HIS A 339 -6.16 -17.45 10.15
C HIS A 339 -6.99 -18.58 9.54
N LEU A 340 -6.35 -19.40 8.69
CA LEU A 340 -7.02 -20.43 7.91
C LEU A 340 -7.10 -21.75 8.67
N ARG A 341 -8.26 -22.41 8.61
CA ARG A 341 -8.42 -23.80 9.07
C ARG A 341 -7.99 -24.75 7.95
N THR A 342 -7.29 -25.83 8.30
CA THR A 342 -6.77 -26.82 7.34
C THR A 342 -7.86 -27.40 6.42
N GLU A 343 -9.09 -27.55 6.92
CA GLU A 343 -10.23 -28.08 6.16
C GLU A 343 -10.61 -27.21 4.94
N LEU A 344 -10.44 -25.89 5.05
CA LEU A 344 -10.78 -24.94 3.99
C LEU A 344 -9.83 -25.03 2.80
N LEU A 345 -8.60 -25.51 3.02
CA LEU A 345 -7.59 -25.66 1.96
C LEU A 345 -8.01 -26.65 0.87
N THR A 346 -9.00 -27.50 1.14
CA THR A 346 -9.56 -28.43 0.13
C THR A 346 -10.13 -27.70 -1.08
N ALA A 347 -10.61 -26.46 -0.94
CA ALA A 347 -11.07 -25.66 -2.07
C ALA A 347 -9.95 -25.29 -3.04
N LEU A 348 -8.70 -25.23 -2.58
CA LEU A 348 -7.56 -24.80 -3.39
C LEU A 348 -7.27 -25.78 -4.51
N ILE A 349 -7.51 -27.09 -4.31
CA ILE A 349 -7.19 -28.15 -5.29
C ILE A 349 -7.85 -27.91 -6.67
N ASN A 350 -8.97 -27.18 -6.69
CA ASN A 350 -9.72 -26.88 -7.90
C ASN A 350 -9.08 -25.77 -8.76
N LEU A 351 -8.07 -25.06 -8.24
CA LEU A 351 -7.38 -23.99 -8.96
C LEU A 351 -6.38 -24.55 -9.99
N ASN A 352 -6.90 -24.95 -11.15
CA ASN A 352 -6.19 -25.70 -12.18
C ASN A 352 -5.03 -24.93 -12.83
N SER A 353 -5.15 -23.60 -12.92
CA SER A 353 -4.16 -22.73 -13.58
C SER A 353 -3.16 -22.05 -12.63
N LEU A 354 -3.23 -22.36 -11.32
CA LEU A 354 -2.47 -21.67 -10.29
C LEU A 354 -0.97 -21.99 -10.37
N LYS A 355 -0.14 -20.95 -10.48
CA LYS A 355 1.33 -21.05 -10.59
C LYS A 355 2.03 -20.63 -9.31
N GLU A 356 1.49 -19.62 -8.62
CA GLU A 356 2.03 -19.05 -7.38
C GLU A 356 0.97 -19.08 -6.28
N LEU A 357 1.27 -19.79 -5.19
CA LEU A 357 0.41 -19.88 -4.03
C LEU A 357 1.18 -19.48 -2.78
N LYS A 358 0.67 -18.49 -2.06
CA LYS A 358 1.23 -18.05 -0.78
C LYS A 358 0.25 -18.25 0.35
N LEU A 359 0.72 -18.95 1.38
CA LEU A 359 0.02 -19.31 2.60
C LEU A 359 0.90 -18.99 3.82
N ALA A 360 1.72 -17.95 3.74
CA ALA A 360 2.61 -17.58 4.84
C ALA A 360 1.81 -17.06 6.04
N ASP A 361 2.23 -17.29 7.28
CA ASP A 361 1.56 -16.78 8.49
C ASP A 361 0.04 -17.08 8.53
N CYS A 362 -0.36 -18.27 8.09
CA CYS A 362 -1.76 -18.69 8.10
C CYS A 362 -2.17 -19.43 9.39
N GLY A 363 -1.21 -19.68 10.29
CA GLY A 363 -1.40 -20.45 11.51
C GLY A 363 -1.52 -21.97 11.27
N LEU A 364 -1.00 -22.47 10.15
CA LEU A 364 -1.10 -23.88 9.78
C LEU A 364 -0.18 -24.76 10.63
N ALA A 365 -0.74 -25.68 11.40
CA ALA A 365 0.03 -26.67 12.17
C ALA A 365 0.29 -27.97 11.38
N GLN A 366 -0.60 -28.28 10.43
CA GLN A 366 -0.52 -29.45 9.55
C GLN A 366 -1.21 -29.15 8.22
N ILE A 367 -0.79 -29.86 7.18
CA ILE A 367 -1.38 -29.80 5.84
C ILE A 367 -1.70 -31.24 5.43
N ASN A 368 -2.93 -31.46 4.99
CA ASN A 368 -3.38 -32.77 4.52
C ASN A 368 -2.79 -33.08 3.14
N ALA A 369 -2.74 -34.36 2.78
CA ALA A 369 -2.32 -34.76 1.45
C ALA A 369 -3.21 -34.12 0.36
N GLU A 370 -2.60 -33.75 -0.77
CA GLU A 370 -3.28 -33.34 -2.00
C GLU A 370 -4.10 -32.04 -1.96
N VAL A 371 -3.96 -31.18 -0.95
CA VAL A 371 -4.70 -29.90 -0.93
C VAL A 371 -4.07 -28.79 -1.80
N ILE A 372 -2.80 -28.93 -2.18
CA ILE A 372 -2.09 -27.96 -3.02
C ILE A 372 -2.23 -28.35 -4.50
N PRO A 373 -2.64 -27.43 -5.39
CA PRO A 373 -2.75 -27.73 -6.83
C PRO A 373 -1.43 -28.18 -7.44
N LYS A 374 -1.50 -29.20 -8.30
CA LYS A 374 -0.32 -29.76 -8.98
C LYS A 374 0.34 -28.79 -9.97
N SER A 375 -0.39 -27.76 -10.40
CA SER A 375 0.07 -26.69 -11.28
C SER A 375 1.03 -25.70 -10.59
N VAL A 376 1.04 -25.66 -9.25
CA VAL A 376 1.85 -24.71 -8.49
C VAL A 376 3.34 -24.95 -8.70
N SER A 377 4.06 -23.87 -8.99
CA SER A 377 5.51 -23.83 -9.20
C SER A 377 6.25 -22.99 -8.16
N VAL A 378 5.54 -22.08 -7.49
CA VAL A 378 6.03 -21.25 -6.39
C VAL A 378 5.10 -21.42 -5.21
N LEU A 379 5.61 -22.01 -4.12
CA LEU A 379 4.86 -22.29 -2.92
C LEU A 379 5.53 -21.64 -1.71
N ASP A 380 4.77 -20.79 -1.01
CA ASP A 380 5.19 -20.16 0.23
C ASP A 380 4.34 -20.67 1.40
N LEU A 381 4.97 -21.38 2.33
CA LEU A 381 4.41 -21.89 3.57
C LEU A 381 5.13 -21.30 4.79
N SER A 382 5.82 -20.17 4.63
CA SER A 382 6.64 -19.58 5.68
C SER A 382 5.83 -19.10 6.89
N GLU A 383 6.49 -18.91 8.03
CA GLU A 383 5.88 -18.35 9.25
C GLU A 383 4.62 -19.10 9.73
N ASN A 384 4.58 -20.42 9.53
CA ASN A 384 3.50 -21.29 10.03
C ASN A 384 3.97 -22.12 11.23
N TYR A 385 3.15 -23.06 11.68
CA TYR A 385 3.45 -23.94 12.81
C TYR A 385 3.76 -25.38 12.37
N LEU A 386 4.19 -25.58 11.12
CA LEU A 386 4.46 -26.90 10.56
C LEU A 386 5.67 -27.54 11.23
N SER A 387 5.55 -28.81 11.60
CA SER A 387 6.65 -29.59 12.20
C SER A 387 7.12 -30.76 11.31
N SER A 388 6.30 -31.15 10.35
CA SER A 388 6.57 -32.21 9.37
C SER A 388 5.92 -31.85 8.03
N LEU A 389 6.49 -32.36 6.93
CA LEU A 389 5.97 -32.19 5.58
C LEU A 389 6.07 -33.54 4.86
N ASN A 390 5.06 -33.87 4.06
CA ASN A 390 5.02 -35.10 3.27
C ASN A 390 5.24 -34.79 1.79
N LYS A 391 5.99 -35.62 1.07
CA LYS A 391 6.25 -35.46 -0.37
C LYS A 391 4.99 -35.33 -1.21
N ASN A 392 3.89 -35.96 -0.79
CA ASN A 392 2.62 -35.96 -1.52
C ASN A 392 1.90 -34.61 -1.48
N ILE A 393 2.31 -33.69 -0.60
CA ILE A 393 1.79 -32.32 -0.52
C ILE A 393 2.46 -31.43 -1.57
N LEU A 394 3.70 -31.74 -1.94
CA LEU A 394 4.48 -30.90 -2.85
C LEU A 394 4.05 -31.16 -4.31
N PRO A 395 3.74 -30.11 -5.08
CA PRO A 395 3.39 -30.25 -6.50
C PRO A 395 4.61 -30.73 -7.29
N PRO A 396 4.49 -31.46 -8.40
CA PRO A 396 5.63 -32.10 -9.07
C PRO A 396 6.63 -31.13 -9.75
N ASN A 397 6.20 -29.92 -10.14
CA ASN A 397 7.01 -28.96 -10.91
C ASN A 397 7.44 -27.75 -10.07
N LEU A 398 7.73 -27.95 -8.78
CA LEU A 398 8.05 -26.87 -7.87
C LEU A 398 9.45 -26.31 -8.19
N THR A 399 9.52 -24.98 -8.37
CA THR A 399 10.76 -24.25 -8.61
C THR A 399 11.22 -23.49 -7.37
N THR A 400 10.26 -23.03 -6.57
CA THR A 400 10.50 -22.23 -5.37
C THR A 400 9.66 -22.77 -4.22
N LEU A 401 10.33 -23.06 -3.09
CA LEU A 401 9.69 -23.45 -1.84
C LEU A 401 10.21 -22.60 -0.68
N ASP A 402 9.30 -21.96 0.03
CA ASP A 402 9.60 -21.29 1.30
C ASP A 402 8.91 -22.04 2.45
N ILE A 403 9.70 -22.64 3.33
CA ILE A 403 9.24 -23.25 4.60
C ILE A 403 9.94 -22.62 5.80
N SER A 404 10.47 -21.41 5.63
CA SER A 404 11.12 -20.67 6.72
C SER A 404 10.14 -20.31 7.84
N GLY A 405 10.63 -20.01 9.05
CA GLY A 405 9.75 -19.55 10.14
C GLY A 405 8.80 -20.62 10.69
N ASN A 406 9.10 -21.91 10.50
CA ASN A 406 8.26 -23.03 10.96
C ASN A 406 8.87 -23.74 12.18
N ARG A 407 8.34 -24.91 12.53
CA ARG A 407 8.76 -25.72 13.69
C ARG A 407 9.49 -27.01 13.28
N PHE A 408 10.09 -27.04 12.09
CA PHE A 408 10.84 -28.21 11.63
C PHE A 408 12.08 -28.43 12.49
N ARG A 409 12.28 -29.68 12.94
CA ARG A 409 13.50 -30.13 13.65
C ARG A 409 14.51 -30.79 12.72
N GLY A 410 14.03 -31.35 11.62
CA GLY A 410 14.78 -31.97 10.54
C GLY A 410 13.84 -32.20 9.37
N LEU A 411 14.38 -32.63 8.24
CA LEU A 411 13.60 -33.01 7.06
C LEU A 411 13.87 -34.48 6.74
N GLU A 412 12.79 -35.19 6.39
CA GLU A 412 12.88 -36.58 5.97
C GLU A 412 13.54 -36.71 4.59
N GLU A 413 14.10 -37.90 4.32
CA GLU A 413 14.90 -38.16 3.13
C GLU A 413 14.11 -37.98 1.83
N ASP A 414 12.81 -38.29 1.85
CA ASP A 414 11.93 -38.17 0.68
C ASP A 414 11.68 -36.71 0.27
N ILE A 415 11.50 -35.81 1.25
CA ILE A 415 11.44 -34.36 1.02
C ILE A 415 12.78 -33.88 0.50
N LEU A 416 13.88 -34.31 1.09
CA LEU A 416 15.20 -33.84 0.67
C LEU A 416 15.56 -34.26 -0.76
N LEU A 417 15.17 -35.45 -1.20
CA LEU A 417 15.28 -35.89 -2.60
C LEU A 417 14.46 -35.01 -3.55
N TYR A 418 13.29 -34.56 -3.10
CA TYR A 418 12.47 -33.61 -3.85
C TYR A 418 13.19 -32.24 -3.95
N LEU A 419 13.73 -31.75 -2.83
CA LEU A 419 14.43 -30.48 -2.75
C LEU A 419 15.75 -30.44 -3.55
N ASP A 420 16.43 -31.58 -3.74
CA ASP A 420 17.65 -31.64 -4.53
C ASP A 420 17.46 -31.13 -5.99
N ASN A 421 16.21 -31.14 -6.51
CA ASN A 421 15.86 -30.63 -7.85
C ASN A 421 15.17 -29.26 -7.84
N THR A 422 14.96 -28.65 -6.67
CA THR A 422 14.27 -27.36 -6.53
C THR A 422 15.28 -26.21 -6.55
N GLN A 423 15.02 -25.15 -7.32
CA GLN A 423 15.98 -24.07 -7.56
C GLN A 423 16.13 -23.12 -6.36
N ASN A 424 15.01 -22.65 -5.82
CA ASN A 424 14.99 -21.63 -4.78
C ASN A 424 14.33 -22.16 -3.51
N ILE A 425 15.13 -22.54 -2.52
CA ILE A 425 14.64 -23.13 -1.27
C ILE A 425 15.03 -22.21 -0.11
N LYS A 426 14.06 -21.92 0.75
CA LYS A 426 14.29 -21.17 1.99
C LYS A 426 13.92 -22.01 3.20
N LEU A 427 14.94 -22.25 4.05
CA LEU A 427 14.88 -23.08 5.25
C LEU A 427 15.16 -22.31 6.54
N GLY A 428 15.26 -20.98 6.47
CA GLY A 428 15.64 -20.13 7.59
C GLY A 428 14.66 -20.21 8.76
N HIS A 429 15.07 -19.72 9.93
CA HIS A 429 14.18 -19.46 11.07
C HIS A 429 13.32 -20.67 11.52
N ASN A 430 13.90 -21.87 11.51
CA ASN A 430 13.25 -23.09 11.98
C ASN A 430 13.89 -23.61 13.26
N LEU A 431 13.23 -24.58 13.92
CA LEU A 431 13.70 -25.22 15.15
C LEU A 431 14.64 -26.40 14.87
N TRP A 432 15.58 -26.25 13.94
CA TRP A 432 16.50 -27.31 13.51
C TRP A 432 17.24 -27.93 14.71
N SER A 433 17.07 -29.23 14.91
CA SER A 433 17.67 -30.00 16.00
C SER A 433 18.87 -30.77 15.49
N CYS A 434 20.07 -30.28 15.79
CA CYS A 434 21.34 -30.84 15.39
C CYS A 434 21.74 -31.99 16.32
N ASP A 435 20.95 -33.06 16.23
CA ASP A 435 21.16 -34.35 16.88
C ASP A 435 21.15 -35.47 15.81
N LEU A 436 21.51 -36.69 16.22
CA LEU A 436 21.58 -37.84 15.31
C LEU A 436 20.23 -38.29 14.75
N CYS A 437 19.11 -37.85 15.32
CA CYS A 437 17.78 -38.30 14.92
C CYS A 437 17.18 -37.43 13.82
N HIS A 438 17.48 -36.13 13.80
CA HIS A 438 16.78 -35.18 12.93
C HIS A 438 17.64 -34.60 11.81
N ILE A 439 18.86 -34.13 12.11
CA ILE A 439 19.62 -33.30 11.14
C ILE A 439 20.45 -34.11 10.16
N VAL A 440 20.70 -35.39 10.46
CA VAL A 440 21.68 -36.20 9.73
C VAL A 440 21.46 -36.20 8.20
N PRO A 441 20.23 -36.38 7.68
CA PRO A 441 19.97 -36.34 6.23
C PRO A 441 20.29 -34.97 5.59
N MET A 442 20.06 -33.88 6.33
CA MET A 442 20.38 -32.52 5.88
C MET A 442 21.88 -32.25 5.94
N LEU A 443 22.57 -32.77 6.97
CA LEU A 443 24.02 -32.60 7.14
C LEU A 443 24.78 -33.23 5.97
N GLU A 444 24.36 -34.41 5.48
CA GLU A 444 24.96 -35.06 4.31
C GLU A 444 24.81 -34.23 3.01
N ARG A 445 23.82 -33.34 2.94
CA ARG A 445 23.55 -32.49 1.76
C ARG A 445 24.28 -31.16 1.77
N THR A 446 24.98 -30.81 2.86
CA THR A 446 25.82 -29.60 2.93
C THR A 446 26.91 -29.56 1.86
N ASN A 447 27.40 -30.73 1.42
CA ASN A 447 28.38 -30.83 0.34
C ASN A 447 27.79 -30.58 -1.06
N LYS A 448 26.46 -30.73 -1.21
CA LYS A 448 25.77 -30.63 -2.51
C LYS A 448 25.13 -29.26 -2.73
N SER A 449 24.57 -28.64 -1.70
CA SER A 449 23.81 -27.39 -1.84
C SER A 449 24.17 -26.37 -0.76
N ALA A 450 24.34 -25.12 -1.21
CA ALA A 450 24.63 -23.99 -0.35
C ALA A 450 23.50 -23.73 0.66
N VAL A 451 22.24 -24.03 0.30
CA VAL A 451 21.08 -23.82 1.16
C VAL A 451 21.23 -24.57 2.49
N PHE A 452 21.71 -25.82 2.45
CA PHE A 452 21.91 -26.62 3.67
C PHE A 452 23.13 -26.17 4.48
N ARG A 453 24.15 -25.57 3.87
CA ARG A 453 25.32 -25.03 4.60
C ARG A 453 24.95 -23.89 5.53
N ASP A 454 24.01 -23.04 5.08
CA ASP A 454 23.57 -21.86 5.82
C ASP A 454 22.50 -22.15 6.90
N VAL A 455 21.99 -23.39 6.96
CA VAL A 455 21.07 -23.83 8.03
C VAL A 455 21.74 -23.67 9.39
N THR A 456 21.05 -23.00 10.31
CA THR A 456 21.56 -22.72 11.66
C THR A 456 20.80 -23.57 12.67
N CYS A 457 21.54 -24.27 13.54
CA CYS A 457 20.97 -25.12 14.57
C CYS A 457 20.32 -24.29 15.69
N SER A 458 19.18 -24.76 16.15
CA SER A 458 18.44 -24.18 17.29
C SER A 458 18.58 -25.02 18.56
N ALA A 459 18.70 -26.35 18.41
CA ALA A 459 18.92 -27.31 19.49
C ALA A 459 19.96 -28.36 19.07
N PRO A 460 20.56 -29.11 20.02
CA PRO A 460 20.65 -28.79 21.44
C PRO A 460 21.47 -27.51 21.68
N TYR A 461 21.44 -26.96 22.91
CA TYR A 461 22.04 -25.65 23.24
C TYR A 461 23.51 -25.50 22.80
N ILE A 462 24.31 -26.57 22.84
CA ILE A 462 25.72 -26.58 22.43
C ILE A 462 25.95 -26.24 20.94
N PHE A 463 24.94 -26.49 20.09
CA PHE A 463 24.98 -26.17 18.67
C PHE A 463 24.16 -24.92 18.33
N LYS A 464 23.47 -24.30 19.30
CA LYS A 464 22.62 -23.14 19.04
C LYS A 464 23.40 -22.02 18.34
N GLY A 465 22.89 -21.55 17.20
CA GLY A 465 23.52 -20.50 16.40
C GLY A 465 24.68 -20.96 15.53
N LYS A 466 25.12 -22.23 15.61
CA LYS A 466 26.12 -22.79 14.69
C LYS A 466 25.48 -23.19 13.37
N LYS A 467 26.18 -22.90 12.28
CA LYS A 467 25.81 -23.33 10.92
C LYS A 467 26.13 -24.81 10.71
N LEU A 468 25.33 -25.47 9.89
CA LEU A 468 25.43 -26.91 9.64
C LEU A 468 26.76 -27.29 8.96
N GLU A 469 27.31 -26.42 8.11
CA GLU A 469 28.63 -26.63 7.47
C GLU A 469 29.78 -26.80 8.47
N LYS A 470 29.61 -26.30 9.70
CA LYS A 470 30.65 -26.31 10.74
C LYS A 470 30.55 -27.49 11.68
N ILE A 471 29.56 -28.36 11.50
CA ILE A 471 29.26 -29.46 12.40
C ILE A 471 29.67 -30.77 11.74
N GLN A 472 30.39 -31.61 12.47
CA GLN A 472 30.74 -32.94 12.03
C GLN A 472 29.82 -33.99 12.66
N ARG A 473 29.56 -35.10 11.94
CA ARG A 473 28.63 -36.14 12.40
C ARG A 473 29.01 -36.73 13.77
N ASN A 474 30.30 -36.91 14.03
CA ASN A 474 30.82 -37.46 15.28
C ASN A 474 30.60 -36.55 16.50
N GLU A 475 30.32 -35.26 16.30
CA GLU A 475 29.98 -34.33 17.37
C GLU A 475 28.50 -34.43 17.79
N LEU A 476 27.66 -35.06 16.98
CA LEU A 476 26.22 -35.17 17.23
C LEU A 476 25.92 -36.23 18.28
N THR A 477 24.96 -35.92 19.16
CA THR A 477 24.45 -36.84 20.18
C THR A 477 23.11 -37.43 19.74
N TRP A 478 22.75 -38.60 20.27
CA TRP A 478 21.42 -39.19 20.06
C TRP A 478 20.33 -38.30 20.67
N CYS A 479 19.19 -38.18 20.00
CA CYS A 479 18.01 -37.62 20.63
C CYS A 479 17.55 -38.62 21.71
N SER A 480 17.53 -38.18 22.96
CA SER A 480 16.98 -38.98 24.06
C SER A 480 15.45 -38.95 23.97
N SER A 481 14.79 -40.11 23.86
CA SER A 481 13.33 -40.23 23.94
C SER A 481 12.76 -39.85 25.32
N ALA A 482 13.61 -39.78 26.34
CA ALA A 482 13.33 -39.06 27.59
C ALA A 482 14.67 -38.74 28.27
N SER A 483 15.07 -37.47 28.23
CA SER A 483 15.91 -36.91 29.28
C SER A 483 15.45 -35.49 29.61
N TYR A 484 14.18 -35.36 30.02
CA TYR A 484 13.93 -34.67 31.28
C TYR A 484 14.55 -35.54 32.39
N THR A 485 15.88 -35.62 32.43
CA THR A 485 16.52 -36.05 33.66
C THR A 485 16.35 -34.88 34.60
N ALA A 486 15.91 -35.20 35.82
CA ALA A 486 15.59 -34.28 36.90
C ALA A 486 16.84 -33.54 37.45
N SER A 487 17.75 -33.12 36.56
CA SER A 487 18.80 -32.14 36.81
C SER A 487 18.49 -30.77 36.18
N ASP A 488 17.56 -30.69 35.23
CA ASP A 488 17.11 -29.40 34.65
C ASP A 488 15.95 -28.75 35.41
N ALA A 489 15.42 -29.41 36.44
CA ALA A 489 14.44 -28.81 37.36
C ALA A 489 15.05 -27.73 38.27
N ASN A 490 16.37 -27.54 38.26
CA ASN A 490 17.06 -26.50 39.02
C ASN A 490 17.78 -25.45 38.15
N PHE A 491 17.56 -25.42 36.82
CA PHE A 491 18.21 -24.41 35.95
C PHE A 491 17.27 -23.54 35.12
N PHE A 492 15.95 -23.78 35.15
CA PHE A 492 14.94 -22.82 34.69
C PHE A 492 14.49 -21.89 35.82
N SER A 493 15.41 -21.10 36.36
CA SER A 493 15.09 -19.89 37.11
C SER A 493 16.25 -18.94 36.99
N LEU A 494 16.31 -18.24 35.85
CA LEU A 494 16.84 -16.89 35.64
C LEU A 494 16.94 -16.66 34.11
N GLY A 495 15.78 -16.72 33.44
CA GLY A 495 15.56 -16.12 32.13
C GLY A 495 14.51 -15.03 32.28
N GLU A 496 14.69 -13.90 31.60
CA GLU A 496 14.05 -12.60 31.87
C GLU A 496 12.51 -12.54 31.84
N ASP A 497 11.81 -13.62 31.50
CA ASP A 497 10.34 -13.66 31.46
C ASP A 497 9.67 -14.05 32.79
N GLY A 498 10.43 -14.53 33.78
CA GLY A 498 9.89 -14.84 35.12
C GLY A 498 9.48 -13.61 35.94
N LYS A 499 10.06 -12.45 35.64
CA LYS A 499 9.69 -11.18 36.30
C LYS A 499 8.31 -10.71 35.88
N VAL A 500 7.90 -10.93 34.62
CA VAL A 500 6.59 -10.48 34.14
C VAL A 500 5.46 -11.32 34.72
N GLY A 501 5.66 -12.63 34.89
CA GLY A 501 4.67 -13.49 35.54
C GLY A 501 4.45 -13.20 37.03
N ILE A 502 5.54 -12.95 37.78
CA ILE A 502 5.46 -12.58 39.19
C ILE A 502 4.91 -11.16 39.36
N ILE A 503 5.27 -10.22 38.48
CA ILE A 503 4.68 -8.88 38.46
C ILE A 503 3.20 -8.96 38.09
N ALA A 504 2.80 -9.73 37.09
CA ALA A 504 1.40 -9.89 36.69
C ALA A 504 0.54 -10.56 37.79
N ALA A 505 1.07 -11.58 38.46
CA ALA A 505 0.39 -12.22 39.59
C ALA A 505 0.29 -11.27 40.80
N SER A 506 1.37 -10.54 41.13
CA SER A 506 1.35 -9.58 42.23
C SER A 506 0.49 -8.36 41.92
N THR A 507 0.43 -7.87 40.67
CA THR A 507 -0.51 -6.82 40.26
C THR A 507 -1.95 -7.30 40.29
N SER A 508 -2.22 -8.57 39.94
CA SER A 508 -3.58 -9.14 39.99
C SER A 508 -4.07 -9.30 41.42
N VAL A 509 -3.21 -9.77 42.33
CA VAL A 509 -3.50 -9.83 43.77
C VAL A 509 -3.67 -8.43 44.37
N PHE A 510 -2.84 -7.46 43.96
CA PHE A 510 -2.95 -6.08 44.40
C PHE A 510 -4.24 -5.41 43.89
N LEU A 511 -4.65 -5.67 42.66
CA LEU A 511 -5.92 -5.18 42.11
C LEU A 511 -7.12 -5.80 42.84
N LEU A 512 -7.07 -7.09 43.16
CA LEU A 512 -8.10 -7.76 43.97
C LEU A 512 -8.17 -7.22 45.39
N LEU A 513 -7.03 -6.88 45.99
CA LEU A 513 -7.01 -6.22 47.30
C LEU A 513 -7.57 -4.80 47.21
N LEU A 514 -7.24 -4.03 46.17
CA LEU A 514 -7.80 -2.68 45.96
C LEU A 514 -9.32 -2.70 45.75
N THR A 515 -9.85 -3.65 44.98
CA THR A 515 -11.30 -3.79 44.80
C THR A 515 -11.98 -4.23 46.09
N ALA A 516 -11.38 -5.14 46.86
CA ALA A 516 -11.87 -5.52 48.19
C ALA A 516 -11.88 -4.31 49.15
N PHE A 517 -10.82 -3.51 49.18
CA PHE A 517 -10.78 -2.27 49.99
C PHE A 517 -11.79 -1.22 49.51
N ALA A 518 -12.02 -1.10 48.20
CA ALA A 518 -13.04 -0.21 47.65
C ALA A 518 -14.46 -0.67 48.04
N ILE A 519 -14.73 -1.97 48.00
CA ILE A 519 -16.02 -2.55 48.43
C ILE A 519 -16.21 -2.36 49.94
N ILE A 520 -15.19 -2.62 50.76
CA ILE A 520 -15.24 -2.37 52.21
C ILE A 520 -15.41 -0.87 52.48
N GLY A 521 -14.72 -0.01 51.73
CA GLY A 521 -14.87 1.44 51.80
C GLY A 521 -16.28 1.90 51.43
N ALA A 522 -16.88 1.33 50.37
CA ALA A 522 -18.25 1.61 49.97
C ALA A 522 -19.28 1.11 50.99
N LEU A 523 -19.06 -0.07 51.59
CA LEU A 523 -19.90 -0.60 52.67
C LEU A 523 -19.78 0.24 53.96
N CYS A 524 -18.57 0.66 54.32
CA CYS A 524 -18.35 1.58 55.44
C CYS A 524 -18.94 2.97 55.16
N TYR A 525 -18.84 3.47 53.93
CA TYR A 525 -19.46 4.73 53.51
C TYR A 525 -20.99 4.62 53.57
N ALA A 526 -21.56 3.55 53.02
CA ALA A 526 -22.99 3.28 53.09
C ALA A 526 -23.47 3.15 54.54
N ASN A 527 -22.74 2.46 55.42
CA ASN A 527 -23.09 2.33 56.83
C ASN A 527 -22.92 3.65 57.62
N ARG A 528 -21.93 4.48 57.28
CA ARG A 528 -21.71 5.79 57.91
C ARG A 528 -22.72 6.83 57.43
N HIS A 529 -23.30 6.66 56.24
CA HIS A 529 -24.39 7.48 55.71
C HIS A 529 -25.78 6.94 56.08
N ALA A 530 -25.95 5.63 56.32
CA ALA A 530 -27.17 5.06 56.91
C ALA A 530 -27.36 5.53 58.35
N ALA A 531 -26.28 5.70 59.11
CA ALA A 531 -26.31 6.29 60.46
C ALA A 531 -26.48 7.84 60.47
N ARG A 532 -26.44 8.51 59.31
CA ARG A 532 -26.71 9.95 59.16
C ARG A 532 -28.11 10.29 58.62
N TYR A 533 -28.91 9.28 58.29
CA TYR A 533 -30.32 9.45 57.87
C TYR A 533 -31.34 9.30 59.01
N TYR A 534 -30.89 9.12 60.26
CA TYR A 534 -31.75 8.95 61.45
C TYR A 534 -31.64 10.05 62.52
N THR A 535 -31.03 11.21 62.23
CA THR A 535 -30.89 12.30 63.23
C THR A 535 -31.16 13.71 62.69
N HIS A 536 -32.02 13.86 61.67
CA HIS A 536 -32.41 15.19 61.18
C HIS A 536 -33.91 15.38 60.93
N GLU A 537 -34.77 14.76 61.76
CA GLU A 537 -36.22 15.00 61.75
C GLU A 537 -36.79 15.67 63.02
N ASP A 538 -35.96 16.22 63.91
CA ASP A 538 -36.42 16.81 65.19
C ASP A 538 -36.31 18.36 65.29
N LYS A 539 -36.25 19.10 64.17
CA LYS A 539 -36.15 20.58 64.25
C LYS A 539 -37.04 21.41 63.32
N ILE A 540 -38.09 20.85 62.73
CA ILE A 540 -39.12 21.65 62.04
C ILE A 540 -40.50 21.09 62.41
N ALA A 541 -40.83 21.14 63.70
CA ALA A 541 -42.15 20.87 64.23
C ALA A 541 -42.54 21.97 65.23
N THR A 542 -42.58 23.22 64.77
CA THR A 542 -43.37 24.30 65.36
C THR A 542 -43.61 25.35 64.28
N ILE A 543 -44.79 25.31 63.67
CA ILE A 543 -45.65 26.43 63.26
C ILE A 543 -46.75 25.80 62.39
N GLU A 544 -47.97 25.77 62.94
CA GLU A 544 -49.28 25.75 62.25
C GLU A 544 -49.57 24.53 61.35
N GLY A 545 -50.59 23.71 61.56
CA GLY A 545 -51.92 23.99 62.08
C GLY A 545 -52.93 23.47 61.05
N GLU A 546 -53.75 22.51 61.49
CA GLU A 546 -55.08 22.16 60.94
C GLU A 546 -55.16 21.49 59.56
N SER A 547 -55.45 20.17 59.57
CA SER A 547 -56.80 19.64 59.22
C SER A 547 -56.85 19.25 57.72
N ILE A 548 -57.47 18.19 57.20
CA ILE A 548 -58.64 17.37 57.54
C ILE A 548 -58.62 16.20 56.54
N PHE A 549 -58.88 14.96 57.01
CA PHE A 549 -59.47 13.80 56.29
C PHE A 549 -58.67 13.18 55.11
N ALA A 550 -58.20 11.93 55.23
CA ALA A 550 -58.95 10.68 54.98
C ALA A 550 -59.36 10.56 53.49
N SER A 551 -59.15 9.47 52.74
CA SER A 551 -58.86 8.07 53.02
C SER A 551 -58.79 7.37 51.65
N ASN A 552 -57.94 6.37 51.48
CA ASN A 552 -58.33 4.96 51.31
C ASN A 552 -58.48 4.41 49.87
N HIS A 553 -57.92 3.19 49.78
CA HIS A 553 -58.38 2.02 49.02
C HIS A 553 -58.03 1.87 47.52
N SER A 554 -57.03 1.00 47.33
CA SER A 554 -56.94 -0.11 46.36
C SER A 554 -58.20 -1.04 46.40
N PRO A 555 -58.31 -2.19 45.70
CA PRO A 555 -57.77 -2.68 44.40
C PRO A 555 -58.79 -3.56 43.57
N LEU A 556 -58.28 -4.23 42.51
CA LEU A 556 -58.56 -5.63 42.09
C LEU A 556 -59.79 -6.01 41.20
N PHE A 557 -59.48 -6.43 39.94
CA PHE A 557 -59.96 -7.56 39.10
C PHE A 557 -61.45 -7.94 38.90
N CYS A 558 -61.92 -8.09 37.64
CA CYS A 558 -62.03 -9.36 36.85
C CYS A 558 -63.06 -9.29 35.69
N ASP A 559 -62.64 -9.83 34.53
CA ASP A 559 -63.33 -10.66 33.50
C ASP A 559 -64.71 -10.33 32.90
N GLY A 560 -64.79 -10.47 31.56
CA GLY A 560 -66.05 -10.76 30.85
C GLY A 560 -66.07 -10.37 29.36
N GLU A 561 -65.86 -11.35 28.48
CA GLU A 561 -66.12 -11.28 27.02
C GLU A 561 -67.60 -10.98 26.72
N LEU A 562 -67.88 -10.23 25.64
CA LEU A 562 -69.05 -10.43 24.76
C LEU A 562 -68.97 -9.58 23.48
N ASN A 563 -69.67 -10.05 22.46
CA ASN A 563 -69.42 -9.89 21.04
C ASN A 563 -70.45 -8.96 20.36
N PHE A 564 -70.09 -8.38 19.19
CA PHE A 564 -70.93 -7.73 18.14
C PHE A 564 -71.62 -6.36 18.36
N LYS A 565 -71.27 -5.35 17.52
CA LYS A 565 -72.09 -4.69 16.45
C LYS A 565 -71.56 -3.30 16.04
N PHE A 566 -71.54 -3.02 14.72
CA PHE A 566 -71.55 -1.68 14.10
C PHE A 566 -72.93 -1.00 14.27
N PRO A 567 -73.03 0.36 14.33
CA PRO A 567 -73.16 1.25 13.14
C PRO A 567 -72.49 2.66 13.28
N LEU A 568 -71.82 3.17 12.23
CA LEU A 568 -72.19 4.29 11.30
C LEU A 568 -72.29 5.72 11.89
N ASP A 569 -71.35 6.57 11.47
CA ASP A 569 -71.53 7.94 10.93
C ASP A 569 -70.23 8.32 10.16
N MET A 570 -70.24 8.45 8.83
CA MET A 570 -70.56 9.64 8.01
C MET A 570 -69.54 10.79 8.13
N GLU A 571 -68.50 10.81 7.29
CA GLU A 571 -68.41 11.67 6.09
C GLU A 571 -66.99 11.67 5.48
N GLU A 572 -66.93 11.34 4.19
CA GLU A 572 -65.76 11.38 3.32
C GLU A 572 -65.39 12.84 2.97
N LYS A 573 -64.10 13.13 2.82
CA LYS A 573 -63.65 14.12 1.84
C LYS A 573 -62.50 13.57 1.00
N LYS A 574 -62.84 13.30 -0.25
CA LYS A 574 -61.99 12.80 -1.34
C LYS A 574 -61.05 13.86 -1.90
N ILE A 575 -59.95 13.30 -2.36
CA ILE A 575 -58.88 13.74 -3.25
C ILE A 575 -59.41 14.27 -4.60
N SER A 576 -58.69 15.19 -5.25
CA SER A 576 -58.43 15.09 -6.70
C SER A 576 -57.23 15.94 -7.16
N ILE A 577 -56.39 15.30 -7.96
CA ILE A 577 -55.38 15.86 -8.86
C ILE A 577 -56.08 16.18 -10.19
N ALA A 578 -55.74 17.29 -10.86
CA ALA A 578 -55.88 17.40 -12.31
C ALA A 578 -54.89 18.43 -12.91
N THR A 579 -54.38 18.07 -14.07
CA THR A 579 -53.38 18.69 -14.95
C THR A 579 -53.86 19.90 -15.75
N ILE A 580 -52.89 20.77 -16.07
CA ILE A 580 -52.63 21.59 -17.29
C ILE A 580 -53.79 21.91 -18.26
N ASP A 581 -53.85 23.22 -18.56
CA ASP A 581 -54.40 23.96 -19.72
C ASP A 581 -55.67 24.82 -19.55
N GLU A 582 -55.48 26.10 -19.92
CA GLU A 582 -56.44 27.17 -20.29
C GLU A 582 -57.22 27.94 -19.21
N ILE A 583 -56.63 29.05 -18.73
CA ILE A 583 -57.23 30.40 -18.92
C ILE A 583 -56.12 31.38 -19.37
N LYS A 584 -56.23 31.79 -20.64
CA LYS A 584 -55.54 32.94 -21.24
C LYS A 584 -56.28 34.24 -20.90
N LYS A 585 -55.50 35.32 -20.85
CA LYS A 585 -55.81 36.73 -21.15
C LYS A 585 -56.64 37.54 -20.14
N GLU A 586 -55.96 38.52 -19.55
CA GLU A 586 -56.15 40.00 -19.68
C GLU A 586 -55.37 40.67 -18.52
N HIS A 587 -54.48 41.66 -18.66
CA HIS A 587 -54.28 42.70 -19.67
C HIS A 587 -52.79 43.16 -19.68
N ALA A 588 -52.34 43.59 -20.85
CA ALA A 588 -51.05 44.25 -21.11
C ALA A 588 -51.03 45.71 -20.58
N ILE A 589 -49.87 46.37 -20.44
CA ILE A 589 -49.31 47.45 -21.30
C ILE A 589 -48.17 48.07 -20.43
N THR A 590 -46.93 48.40 -20.84
CA THR A 590 -46.44 49.12 -22.03
C THR A 590 -44.92 48.90 -22.22
N ASN A 591 -44.49 48.87 -23.48
CA ASN A 591 -43.13 49.18 -23.96
C ASN A 591 -43.13 50.55 -24.67
N GLY A 592 -41.95 51.18 -24.77
CA GLY A 592 -41.62 52.27 -25.73
C GLY A 592 -40.65 53.27 -25.09
N THR A 593 -39.47 53.59 -25.62
CA THR A 593 -38.96 53.59 -27.01
C THR A 593 -37.50 53.23 -27.09
#